data_AF-A0AAJ0A5U4-F1
#
_entry.id   AF-A0AAJ0A5U4-F1
#
_cell.length_a   1.000
_cell.length_b   1.000
_cell.length_c   1.000
_cell.angle_alpha   90.00
_cell.angle_beta   90.00
_cell.angle_gamma   90.00
#
_symmetry.space_group_name_H-M   'P 1'
#
loop_
_entity.id
_entity.type
_entity.pdbx_description
1 polymer ?
#
loop_
_entity_poly.entity_id
_entity_poly.type
_entity_poly.pdbx_seq_one_letter_code
_entity_poly.pdbx_strand_id
1 'polypeptide(L)'
;MSYEEFSRHRRRTSPALSRALDRLRHTPATKAIELRGEVEAALKTTPAGWYGLSGYEQWVCGLYGKDMVARFGSLVVVDKGVLPTGLLDMLRQSRFKWRG
;
A
#
# COMPACT_ATOMS: atom_id res chain seq x y z
N MET A 1 39.26 -10.47 -19.52
CA MET A 1 37.87 -10.95 -19.62
C MET A 1 37.09 -9.92 -20.41
N SER A 2 36.54 -10.31 -21.56
CA SER A 2 35.77 -9.41 -22.43
C SER A 2 34.37 -9.12 -21.86
N TYR A 3 33.72 -8.07 -22.34
CA TYR A 3 32.34 -7.75 -21.94
C TYR A 3 31.34 -8.87 -22.29
N GLU A 4 31.54 -9.54 -23.43
CA GLU A 4 30.72 -10.71 -23.82
C GLU A 4 30.94 -11.90 -22.88
N GLU A 5 32.19 -12.22 -22.54
CA GLU A 5 32.52 -13.29 -21.60
C GLU A 5 31.93 -13.02 -20.21
N PHE A 6 32.05 -11.77 -19.74
CA PHE A 6 31.45 -11.35 -18.47
C PHE A 6 29.92 -11.48 -18.50
N SER A 7 29.26 -11.07 -19.59
CA SER A 7 27.82 -11.15 -19.72
C SER A 7 27.31 -12.61 -19.76
N ARG A 8 28.01 -13.51 -20.46
CA ARG A 8 27.66 -14.95 -20.54
C ARG A 8 27.92 -15.71 -19.23
N HIS A 9 28.96 -15.35 -18.48
CA HIS A 9 29.39 -16.09 -17.28
C HIS A 9 29.28 -15.29 -15.98
N ARG A 10 28.49 -14.20 -15.97
CA ARG A 10 28.24 -13.30 -14.83
C ARG A 10 28.01 -14.00 -13.48
N ARG A 11 27.37 -15.18 -13.49
CA ARG A 11 27.08 -15.96 -12.27
C ARG A 11 28.33 -16.65 -11.69
N ARG A 12 29.29 -17.02 -12.54
CA ARG A 12 30.52 -17.73 -12.16
C ARG A 12 31.63 -16.78 -11.72
N THR A 13 31.59 -15.53 -12.20
CA THR A 13 32.63 -14.53 -11.96
C THR A 13 32.42 -13.70 -10.70
N SER A 14 31.18 -13.55 -10.21
CA SER A 14 30.90 -12.81 -8.98
C SER A 14 29.78 -13.42 -8.14
N PRO A 15 30.09 -13.89 -6.91
CA PRO A 15 29.09 -14.36 -5.96
C PRO A 15 28.08 -13.27 -5.55
N ALA A 16 28.48 -11.99 -5.59
CA ALA A 16 27.58 -10.88 -5.28
C ALA A 16 26.53 -10.70 -6.38
N LEU A 17 26.94 -10.78 -7.66
CA LEU A 17 26.04 -10.63 -8.80
C LEU A 17 25.10 -11.83 -8.97
N SER A 18 25.55 -13.05 -8.64
CA SER A 18 24.65 -14.22 -8.62
C SER A 18 23.56 -14.04 -7.57
N ARG A 19 23.92 -13.71 -6.32
CA ARG A 19 22.96 -13.46 -5.24
C ARG A 19 21.96 -12.34 -5.58
N ALA A 20 22.42 -11.26 -6.18
CA ALA A 20 21.55 -10.17 -6.60
C ALA A 20 20.60 -10.61 -7.73
N LEU A 21 21.08 -11.36 -8.71
CA LEU A 21 20.24 -11.90 -9.79
C LEU A 21 19.20 -12.88 -9.25
N ASP A 22 19.58 -13.75 -8.33
CA ASP A 22 18.67 -14.69 -7.70
C ASP A 22 17.58 -13.92 -6.94
N ARG A 23 17.94 -12.89 -6.14
CA ARG A 23 16.94 -12.02 -5.50
C ARG A 23 15.98 -11.34 -6.48
N LEU A 24 16.50 -10.83 -7.61
CA LEU A 24 15.68 -10.18 -8.64
C LEU A 24 14.76 -11.14 -9.39
N ARG A 25 15.07 -12.44 -9.41
CA ARG A 25 14.25 -13.48 -10.06
C ARG A 25 13.09 -13.97 -9.20
N HIS A 26 13.10 -13.68 -7.89
CA HIS A 26 12.02 -14.09 -7.00
C HIS A 26 10.94 -13.01 -6.93
N THR A 27 9.69 -13.43 -6.76
CA THR A 27 8.60 -12.51 -6.43
C THR A 27 8.93 -11.82 -5.10
N PRO A 28 9.00 -10.48 -5.06
CA PRO A 28 9.27 -9.78 -3.83
C PRO A 28 8.16 -10.08 -2.82
N ALA A 29 8.55 -10.37 -1.57
CA ALA A 29 7.59 -10.52 -0.50
C ALA A 29 6.83 -9.20 -0.30
N THR A 30 5.53 -9.29 -0.01
CA THR A 30 4.70 -8.12 0.28
C THR A 30 5.31 -7.36 1.44
N LYS A 31 5.76 -6.13 1.19
CA LYS A 31 6.29 -5.26 2.24
C LYS A 31 5.12 -4.72 3.05
N ALA A 32 5.08 -5.05 4.34
CA ALA A 32 4.15 -4.42 5.26
C ALA A 32 4.50 -2.93 5.41
N ILE A 33 3.47 -2.08 5.51
CA ILE A 33 3.67 -0.69 5.88
C ILE A 33 3.89 -0.59 7.38
N GLU A 34 4.85 0.26 7.75
CA GLU A 34 4.99 0.68 9.13
C GLU A 34 3.85 1.62 9.51
N LEU A 35 3.17 1.26 10.60
CA LEU A 35 2.05 1.99 11.14
C LEU A 35 2.48 3.38 11.61
N ARG A 36 1.90 4.43 11.03
CA ARG A 36 2.10 5.82 11.49
C ARG A 36 1.06 6.14 12.56
N GLY A 37 1.48 6.80 13.63
CA GLY A 37 0.66 7.02 14.83
C GLY A 37 -0.71 7.67 14.59
N GLU A 38 -0.84 8.56 13.61
CA GLU A 38 -2.13 9.18 13.24
C GLU A 38 -3.13 8.14 12.70
N VAL A 39 -2.68 7.23 11.84
CA VAL A 39 -3.51 6.17 11.26
C VAL A 39 -3.82 5.11 12.31
N GLU A 40 -2.88 4.81 13.21
CA GLU A 40 -3.13 3.93 14.36
C GLU A 40 -4.26 4.46 15.24
N ALA A 41 -4.20 5.73 15.61
CA ALA A 41 -5.23 6.36 16.45
C ALA A 41 -6.61 6.31 15.78
N ALA A 42 -6.66 6.58 14.47
CA ALA A 42 -7.90 6.50 13.69
C ALA A 42 -8.42 5.07 13.52
N LEU A 43 -7.56 4.05 13.56
CA LEU A 43 -7.97 2.65 13.43
C LEU A 43 -8.33 1.99 14.76
N LYS A 44 -7.86 2.51 15.90
CA LYS A 44 -8.29 2.04 17.24
C LYS A 44 -9.80 2.19 17.44
N THR A 45 -10.45 3.09 16.72
CA THR A 45 -11.91 3.28 16.78
C THR A 45 -12.67 2.35 15.84
N THR A 46 -11.99 1.62 14.96
CA THR A 46 -12.60 0.63 14.06
C THR A 46 -12.69 -0.75 14.73
N PRO A 47 -13.74 -1.55 14.48
CA PRO A 47 -13.88 -2.89 15.07
C PRO A 47 -12.76 -3.86 14.69
N ALA A 48 -12.16 -3.71 13.51
CA ALA A 48 -11.13 -4.60 12.99
C ALA A 48 -9.72 -4.25 13.52
N GLY A 49 -9.46 -2.96 13.81
CA GLY A 49 -8.12 -2.48 14.14
C GLY A 49 -7.10 -2.73 13.01
N TRP A 50 -5.82 -2.42 13.26
CA TRP A 50 -4.77 -2.56 12.23
C TRP A 50 -4.50 -4.02 11.82
N TYR A 51 -4.51 -4.94 12.80
CA TYR A 51 -4.16 -6.35 12.58
C TYR A 51 -5.31 -7.17 11.96
N GLY A 52 -6.53 -6.64 11.97
CA GLY A 52 -7.66 -7.23 11.25
C GLY A 52 -7.70 -6.86 9.76
N LEU A 53 -6.85 -5.93 9.31
CA LEU A 53 -6.78 -5.51 7.91
C LEU A 53 -5.87 -6.44 7.09
N SER A 54 -6.28 -6.74 5.87
CA SER A 54 -5.41 -7.35 4.86
C SER A 54 -4.23 -6.42 4.53
N GLY A 55 -3.16 -6.99 3.98
CA GLY A 55 -1.99 -6.18 3.56
C GLY A 55 -2.37 -5.07 2.57
N TYR A 56 -3.32 -5.33 1.68
CA TYR A 56 -3.83 -4.31 0.76
C TYR A 56 -4.54 -3.16 1.50
N GLU A 57 -5.39 -3.46 2.46
CA GLU A 57 -6.11 -2.46 3.25
C GLU A 57 -5.14 -1.64 4.13
N GLN A 58 -4.11 -2.27 4.69
CA GLN A 58 -3.03 -1.56 5.39
C GLN A 58 -2.32 -0.56 4.45
N TRP A 59 -2.14 -0.93 3.18
CA TRP A 59 -1.62 -0.01 2.15
C TRP A 59 -2.56 1.15 1.86
N VAL A 60 -3.85 0.89 1.71
CA VAL A 60 -4.85 1.95 1.51
C VAL A 60 -4.87 2.91 2.71
N CYS A 61 -4.91 2.38 3.94
CA CYS A 61 -4.91 3.20 5.16
C CYS A 61 -3.59 3.97 5.34
N GLY A 62 -2.45 3.37 5.03
CA GLY A 62 -1.15 4.05 5.13
C GLY A 62 -0.96 5.18 4.12
N LEU A 63 -1.49 5.04 2.91
CA LEU A 63 -1.38 6.04 1.84
C LEU A 63 -2.43 7.16 1.99
N TYR A 64 -3.68 6.79 2.27
CA TYR A 64 -4.83 7.71 2.19
C TYR A 64 -5.46 8.01 3.54
N GLY A 65 -5.07 7.33 4.61
CA GLY A 65 -5.74 7.43 5.90
C GLY A 65 -5.78 8.85 6.46
N LYS A 66 -4.67 9.59 6.33
CA LYS A 66 -4.58 10.99 6.76
C LYS A 66 -5.58 11.88 6.02
N ASP A 67 -5.61 11.78 4.70
CA ASP A 67 -6.51 12.59 3.86
C ASP A 67 -7.98 12.20 4.08
N MET A 68 -8.25 10.92 4.30
CA MET A 68 -9.60 10.43 4.63
C MET A 68 -10.07 10.98 5.97
N VAL A 69 -9.23 10.96 7.02
CA VAL A 69 -9.56 11.57 8.31
C VAL A 69 -9.75 13.08 8.17
N ALA A 70 -8.91 13.77 7.40
CA ALA A 70 -9.06 15.21 7.19
C ALA A 70 -10.38 15.58 6.48
N ARG A 71 -10.85 14.74 5.54
CA ARG A 71 -12.08 14.99 4.77
C ARG A 71 -13.34 14.52 5.47
N PHE A 72 -13.27 13.38 6.17
CA PHE A 72 -14.44 12.68 6.69
C PHE A 72 -14.47 12.61 8.22
N GLY A 73 -13.44 13.07 8.91
CA GLY A 73 -13.32 13.05 10.36
C GLY A 73 -12.97 11.69 10.96
N SER A 74 -13.13 10.59 10.21
CA SER A 74 -12.87 9.22 10.67
C SER A 74 -12.62 8.27 9.50
N LEU A 75 -11.98 7.13 9.79
CA LEU A 75 -11.87 5.98 8.87
C LEU A 75 -13.07 5.02 9.00
N VAL A 76 -13.88 5.18 10.05
CA VAL A 76 -15.12 4.42 10.24
C VAL A 76 -16.22 5.02 9.39
N VAL A 77 -16.81 4.22 8.51
CA VAL A 77 -18.05 4.59 7.83
C VAL A 77 -19.20 4.45 8.84
N VAL A 78 -19.85 5.56 9.15
CA VAL A 78 -21.11 5.57 9.93
C VAL A 78 -22.18 4.82 9.14
N ASP A 79 -23.10 4.17 9.84
CA ASP A 79 -24.15 3.30 9.29
C ASP A 79 -24.75 3.85 7.97
N LYS A 80 -24.94 2.98 6.97
CA LYS A 80 -25.28 3.39 5.60
C LYS A 80 -26.58 4.21 5.53
N GLY A 81 -27.47 4.04 6.51
CA GLY A 81 -28.72 4.78 6.65
C GLY A 81 -28.58 6.22 7.15
N VAL A 82 -27.41 6.61 7.70
CA VAL A 82 -27.13 7.97 8.21
C VAL A 82 -26.10 8.72 7.36
N LEU A 83 -25.65 8.12 6.26
CA LEU A 83 -24.81 8.83 5.29
C LEU A 83 -25.60 10.00 4.70
N PRO A 84 -25.16 11.26 4.92
CA PRO A 84 -25.81 12.39 4.32
C PRO A 84 -25.82 12.20 2.80
N THR A 85 -26.97 12.39 2.16
CA THR A 85 -27.14 12.14 0.72
C THR A 85 -26.11 12.89 -0.12
N GLY A 86 -25.71 14.09 0.31
CA GLY A 86 -24.64 14.88 -0.34
C GLY A 86 -23.25 14.23 -0.28
N LEU A 87 -22.95 13.43 0.76
CA LEU A 87 -21.69 12.68 0.86
C LEU A 87 -21.70 11.47 -0.10
N LEU A 88 -22.87 10.83 -0.25
CA LEU A 88 -23.06 9.73 -1.19
C LEU A 88 -22.91 10.20 -2.64
N ASP A 89 -23.45 11.39 -2.95
CA ASP A 89 -23.31 12.01 -4.26
C ASP A 89 -21.84 12.41 -4.54
N MET A 90 -21.11 12.95 -3.56
CA MET A 90 -19.67 13.20 -3.70
C MET A 90 -18.87 11.93 -3.98
N LEU A 91 -19.12 10.83 -3.25
CA LEU A 91 -18.45 9.54 -3.46
C LEU A 91 -18.75 8.95 -4.84
N ARG A 92 -19.99 9.09 -5.33
CA ARG A 92 -20.39 8.66 -6.67
C ARG A 92 -19.73 9.50 -7.76
N GLN A 93 -19.57 10.80 -7.52
CA GLN A 93 -18.94 11.73 -8.45
C GLN A 93 -17.41 11.66 -8.43
N SER A 94 -16.79 11.25 -7.31
CA SER A 94 -15.33 11.14 -7.15
C SER A 94 -14.71 9.94 -7.89
N ARG A 95 -15.28 9.51 -9.03
CA ARG A 95 -14.61 8.59 -9.96
C ARG A 95 -13.24 9.21 -10.29
N PHE A 96 -12.19 8.68 -9.67
CA PHE A 96 -10.81 9.11 -9.85
C PHE A 96 -10.48 9.08 -11.34
N LYS A 97 -10.48 10.25 -11.97
CA LYS A 97 -9.87 10.41 -13.28
C LYS A 97 -8.37 10.54 -13.04
N TRP A 98 -7.64 9.44 -13.16
CA TRP A 98 -6.19 9.49 -13.35
C TRP A 98 -5.93 10.31 -14.61
N ARG A 99 -5.44 11.54 -14.44
CA ARG A 99 -4.80 12.28 -15.54
C ARG A 99 -3.34 11.83 -15.55
N GLY A 100 -3.03 10.96 -16.51
CA GLY A 100 -1.64 10.70 -16.90
C GLY A 100 -1.02 11.91 -17.59
#